data_AF-A0A2E6ZIZ5-F1
#
_entry.id   AF-A0A2E6ZIZ5-F1
#
_cell.length_a   1.000
_cell.length_b   1.000
_cell.length_c   1.000
_cell.angle_alpha   90.00
_cell.angle_beta   90.00
_cell.angle_gamma   90.00
#
_symmetry.space_group_name_H-M   'P 1'
#
loop_
_entity.id
_entity.type
_entity.pdbx_description
1 polymer ?
#
loop_
_entity_poly.entity_id
_entity_poly.type
_entity_poly.pdbx_seq_one_letter_code
_entity_poly.pdbx_strand_id
1 'polypeptide(L)'
;MNQNEFLVVEQKADDDTYTSKLVSEKSFLELLSKINVYVNEYFADINPSSTLNGDSTKVSKLKESLHRHVTTGSIASNVVEHLNKSKVLFVPRWTETEHTSFFVDTSVDNTMSKSNVGGMMTPIVAKWFDTSTDYYVSLPKGGDVEQNTLWRYLYSRFGVVEYASNKQYSLNVNDWQIVNRRYTDAPFKFDLIMLNGIDAGGNTYSASDVKDDFANYGADGFVLLDYYENHDLRLKLHEGKTVEEAIAEGVSIPTRISGTSVDLTSILDFSNTNSIPQTHHNNERFKALINRVSPAQKVAYKAY
;
A
#
# COMPACT_ATOMS: atom_id res chain seq x y z
N MET A 1 3.68 -21.08 17.09
CA MET A 1 3.15 -19.72 17.19
C MET A 1 2.01 -19.73 18.19
N ASN A 2 2.01 -18.82 19.16
CA ASN A 2 0.85 -18.62 20.03
C ASN A 2 -0.29 -18.03 19.16
N GLN A 3 -1.56 -18.32 19.46
CA GLN A 3 -2.68 -17.86 18.60
C GLN A 3 -2.84 -16.33 18.51
N ASN A 4 -2.11 -15.58 19.35
CA ASN A 4 -2.22 -14.13 19.50
C ASN A 4 -0.99 -13.38 18.95
N GLU A 5 -0.21 -14.01 18.08
CA GLU A 5 1.01 -13.43 17.51
C GLU A 5 1.02 -13.58 15.98
N PHE A 6 1.70 -12.66 15.29
CA PHE A 6 1.95 -12.73 13.85
C PHE A 6 3.38 -12.25 13.55
N LEU A 7 3.87 -12.55 12.35
CA LEU A 7 5.24 -12.27 11.95
C LEU A 7 5.33 -10.94 11.21
N VAL A 8 6.19 -10.08 11.72
CA VAL A 8 6.78 -8.98 10.97
C VAL A 8 8.21 -9.40 10.63
N VAL A 9 8.58 -9.31 9.37
CA VAL A 9 9.93 -9.69 8.91
C VAL A 9 10.89 -8.56 9.24
N GLU A 10 12.06 -8.90 9.76
CA GLU A 10 13.16 -7.98 10.02
C GLU A 10 14.42 -8.50 9.32
N GLN A 11 15.09 -7.62 8.58
CA GLN A 11 16.40 -7.86 8.01
C GLN A 11 17.46 -7.91 9.11
N LYS A 12 18.35 -8.91 9.09
CA LYS A 12 19.59 -8.85 9.87
C LYS A 12 20.60 -7.98 9.15
N ALA A 13 21.25 -7.09 9.90
CA ALA A 13 22.17 -6.09 9.38
C ALA A 13 23.40 -6.66 8.63
N ASP A 14 23.73 -7.95 8.79
CA ASP A 14 25.10 -8.44 8.53
C ASP A 14 25.24 -9.62 7.54
N ASP A 15 24.17 -10.29 7.05
CA ASP A 15 24.35 -11.52 6.23
C ASP A 15 23.24 -11.90 5.23
N ASP A 16 22.37 -10.97 4.81
CA ASP A 16 21.22 -11.24 3.93
C ASP A 16 20.25 -12.33 4.47
N THR A 17 20.31 -12.63 5.77
CA THR A 17 19.35 -13.52 6.43
C THR A 17 18.20 -12.70 7.05
N TYR A 18 17.00 -13.27 6.97
CA TYR A 18 15.82 -12.67 7.58
C TYR A 18 15.56 -13.28 8.95
N THR A 19 15.25 -12.43 9.92
CA THR A 19 14.55 -12.84 11.13
C THR A 19 13.10 -12.46 11.02
N SER A 20 12.27 -13.11 11.84
CA SER A 20 10.88 -12.69 11.99
C SER A 20 10.66 -12.34 13.44
N LYS A 21 10.16 -11.13 13.66
CA LYS A 21 9.69 -10.66 14.95
C LYS A 21 8.25 -11.07 15.13
N LEU A 22 7.98 -11.75 16.24
CA LEU A 22 6.61 -11.99 16.68
C LEU A 22 6.06 -10.67 17.22
N VAL A 23 5.02 -10.18 16.56
CA VAL A 23 4.24 -9.03 16.99
C VAL A 23 2.95 -9.54 17.62
N SER A 24 2.61 -8.99 18.78
CA SER A 24 1.38 -9.35 19.47
C SER A 24 0.15 -8.79 18.73
N GLU A 25 -0.94 -9.53 18.75
CA GLU A 25 -2.26 -9.07 18.32
C GLU A 25 -2.65 -7.77 19.03
N LYS A 26 -2.27 -7.60 20.30
CA LYS A 26 -2.50 -6.37 21.06
C LYS A 26 -1.90 -5.15 20.35
N SER A 27 -0.66 -5.25 19.86
CA SER A 27 0.00 -4.16 19.11
C SER A 27 -0.70 -3.84 17.79
N PHE A 28 -1.28 -4.85 17.14
CA PHE A 28 -2.12 -4.66 15.94
C PHE A 28 -3.43 -3.93 16.28
N LEU A 29 -4.14 -4.36 17.33
CA LEU A 29 -5.36 -3.70 17.81
C LEU A 29 -5.11 -2.28 18.29
N GLU A 30 -3.94 -2.01 18.89
CA GLU A 30 -3.51 -0.67 19.27
C GLU A 30 -3.31 0.24 18.04
N LEU A 31 -2.72 -0.27 16.95
CA LEU A 31 -2.64 0.46 15.68
C LEU A 31 -4.03 0.83 15.16
N LEU A 32 -4.95 -0.15 15.10
CA LEU A 32 -6.32 0.09 14.65
C LEU A 32 -7.05 1.13 15.51
N SER A 33 -6.85 1.06 16.83
CA SER A 33 -7.40 2.02 17.79
C SER A 33 -6.85 3.42 17.56
N LYS A 34 -5.54 3.56 17.36
CA LYS A 34 -4.89 4.85 17.06
C LYS A 34 -5.36 5.44 15.75
N ILE A 35 -5.50 4.63 14.70
CA ILE A 35 -6.09 5.06 13.41
C ILE A 35 -7.49 5.62 13.65
N ASN A 36 -8.34 4.93 14.43
CA ASN A 36 -9.69 5.41 14.72
C ASN A 36 -9.72 6.77 15.43
N VAL A 37 -8.79 6.98 16.38
CA VAL A 37 -8.63 8.27 17.07
C VAL A 37 -8.26 9.36 16.07
N TYR A 38 -7.23 9.13 15.23
CA TYR A 38 -6.79 10.12 14.25
C TYR A 38 -7.83 10.40 13.16
N VAL A 39 -8.62 9.41 12.75
CA VAL A 39 -9.76 9.63 11.84
C VAL A 39 -10.79 10.58 12.47
N ASN A 40 -11.09 10.40 13.77
CA ASN A 40 -12.03 11.29 14.47
C ASN A 40 -11.45 12.72 14.59
N GLU A 41 -10.20 12.85 15.03
CA GLU A 41 -9.49 14.14 15.11
C GLU A 41 -9.47 14.85 13.75
N TYR A 42 -9.19 14.12 12.68
CA TYR A 42 -9.17 14.67 11.32
C TYR A 42 -10.51 15.30 10.93
N PHE A 43 -11.63 14.59 11.12
CA PHE A 43 -12.94 15.16 10.77
C PHE A 43 -13.45 16.19 11.77
N ALA A 44 -12.98 16.18 13.02
CA ALA A 44 -13.34 17.21 13.99
C ALA A 44 -12.58 18.52 13.76
N ASP A 45 -11.27 18.42 13.54
CA ASP A 45 -10.35 19.55 13.68
C ASP A 45 -9.71 20.00 12.36
N ILE A 46 -9.51 19.08 11.41
CA ILE A 46 -8.78 19.34 10.16
C ILE A 46 -9.72 19.54 8.97
N ASN A 47 -10.74 18.70 8.85
CA ASN A 47 -11.72 18.75 7.76
C ASN A 47 -13.17 18.66 8.29
N PRO A 48 -13.61 19.63 9.13
CA PRO A 48 -14.96 19.64 9.69
C PRO A 48 -16.05 19.84 8.65
N SER A 49 -15.73 20.41 7.48
CA SER A 49 -16.67 20.61 6.37
C SER A 49 -16.86 19.39 5.49
N SER A 50 -16.16 18.27 5.76
CA SER A 50 -16.30 17.06 4.96
C SER A 50 -17.75 16.56 4.94
N THR A 51 -18.22 16.11 3.78
CA THR A 51 -19.53 15.45 3.64
C THR A 51 -19.63 14.11 4.38
N LEU A 52 -18.49 13.60 4.87
CA LEU A 52 -18.42 12.44 5.76
C LEU A 52 -18.61 12.83 7.23
N ASN A 53 -18.38 14.09 7.60
CA ASN A 53 -18.54 14.56 8.97
C ASN A 53 -20.03 14.60 9.35
N GLY A 54 -20.38 14.06 10.51
CA GLY A 54 -21.77 13.92 10.97
C GLY A 54 -22.53 12.69 10.46
N ASP A 55 -22.00 11.93 9.49
CA ASP A 55 -22.55 10.63 9.06
C ASP A 55 -21.78 9.50 9.76
N SER A 56 -22.26 9.12 10.95
CA SER A 56 -21.61 8.09 11.80
C SER A 56 -21.47 6.74 11.09
N THR A 57 -22.37 6.42 10.15
CA THR A 57 -22.33 5.16 9.39
C THR A 57 -21.19 5.19 8.38
N LYS A 58 -21.04 6.27 7.61
CA LYS A 58 -19.93 6.40 6.65
C LYS A 58 -18.57 6.45 7.33
N VAL A 59 -18.46 7.15 8.46
CA VAL A 59 -17.21 7.19 9.25
C VAL A 59 -16.87 5.81 9.81
N SER A 60 -17.88 5.05 10.28
CA SER A 60 -17.66 3.67 10.74
C SER A 60 -17.18 2.76 9.62
N LYS A 61 -17.78 2.84 8.43
CA LYS A 61 -17.34 2.10 7.24
C LYS A 61 -15.89 2.47 6.89
N LEU A 62 -15.57 3.76 6.81
CA LEU A 62 -14.21 4.24 6.55
C LEU A 62 -13.18 3.59 7.49
N LYS A 63 -13.45 3.59 8.80
CA LYS A 63 -12.58 2.93 9.80
C LYS A 63 -12.39 1.45 9.49
N GLU A 64 -13.47 0.73 9.18
CA GLU A 64 -13.39 -0.67 8.77
C GLU A 64 -12.52 -0.86 7.51
N SER A 65 -12.63 0.03 6.51
CA SER A 65 -11.77 -0.04 5.32
C SER A 65 -10.30 0.17 5.66
N LEU A 66 -9.99 1.12 6.53
CA LEU A 66 -8.61 1.38 6.95
C LEU A 66 -8.03 0.20 7.73
N HIS A 67 -8.85 -0.52 8.50
CA HIS A 67 -8.42 -1.76 9.17
C HIS A 67 -8.02 -2.83 8.13
N ARG A 68 -8.77 -2.93 7.02
CA ARG A 68 -8.38 -3.81 5.90
C ARG A 68 -7.12 -3.32 5.19
N HIS A 69 -6.92 -2.02 5.07
CA HIS A 69 -5.70 -1.46 4.50
C HIS A 69 -4.48 -1.75 5.38
N VAL A 70 -4.62 -1.79 6.70
CA VAL A 70 -3.53 -2.22 7.60
C VAL A 70 -3.09 -3.64 7.25
N THR A 71 -4.01 -4.56 6.98
CA THR A 71 -3.68 -5.91 6.49
C THR A 71 -2.87 -5.88 5.19
N THR A 72 -3.34 -5.14 4.18
CA THR A 72 -2.60 -5.01 2.90
C THR A 72 -1.23 -4.36 3.11
N GLY A 73 -1.15 -3.37 3.99
CA GLY A 73 0.09 -2.71 4.38
C GLY A 73 1.07 -3.65 5.07
N SER A 74 0.61 -4.55 5.94
CA SER A 74 1.46 -5.58 6.57
C SER A 74 2.04 -6.55 5.54
N ILE A 75 1.23 -6.99 4.58
CA ILE A 75 1.68 -7.86 3.49
C ILE A 75 2.72 -7.12 2.64
N ALA A 76 2.41 -5.89 2.23
CA ALA A 76 3.31 -5.05 1.44
C ALA A 76 4.64 -4.79 2.15
N SER A 77 4.60 -4.51 3.45
CA SER A 77 5.77 -4.31 4.28
C SER A 77 6.65 -5.56 4.30
N ASN A 78 6.06 -6.73 4.54
CA ASN A 78 6.80 -7.99 4.54
C ASN A 78 7.33 -8.39 3.15
N VAL A 79 6.67 -7.99 2.06
CA VAL A 79 7.21 -8.16 0.70
C VAL A 79 8.50 -7.35 0.53
N VAL A 80 8.49 -6.09 0.94
CA VAL A 80 9.67 -5.21 0.86
C VAL A 80 10.80 -5.72 1.75
N GLU A 81 10.50 -6.15 2.98
CA GLU A 81 11.49 -6.72 3.89
C GLU A 81 12.17 -7.94 3.27
N HIS A 82 11.43 -8.86 2.63
CA HIS A 82 12.01 -9.99 1.89
C HIS A 82 12.78 -9.60 0.63
N LEU A 83 12.58 -8.39 0.10
CA LEU A 83 13.40 -7.86 -0.99
C LEU A 83 14.73 -7.27 -0.48
N ASN A 84 14.94 -7.26 0.84
CA ASN A 84 16.16 -6.82 1.50
C ASN A 84 16.53 -5.37 1.18
N LYS A 85 15.55 -4.47 1.29
CA LYS A 85 15.67 -3.07 0.90
C LYS A 85 15.63 -2.19 2.14
N SER A 86 16.64 -1.36 2.31
CA SER A 86 16.82 -0.49 3.47
C SER A 86 16.04 0.82 3.37
N LYS A 87 15.85 1.36 2.15
CA LYS A 87 15.30 2.71 1.94
C LYS A 87 14.31 2.74 0.79
N VAL A 88 13.05 2.87 1.12
CA VAL A 88 11.94 2.86 0.16
C VAL A 88 11.40 4.25 -0.11
N LEU A 89 11.36 4.63 -1.38
CA LEU A 89 10.47 5.71 -1.82
C LEU A 89 9.10 5.11 -2.18
N PHE A 90 8.09 5.37 -1.35
CA PHE A 90 6.71 5.04 -1.60
C PHE A 90 6.02 6.16 -2.40
N VAL A 91 5.56 5.84 -3.60
CA VAL A 91 4.92 6.76 -4.54
C VAL A 91 3.47 6.33 -4.75
N PRO A 92 2.51 6.92 -4.01
CA PRO A 92 1.11 6.56 -4.14
C PRO A 92 0.40 7.29 -5.29
N ARG A 93 -0.65 6.65 -5.83
CA ARG A 93 -1.72 7.38 -6.53
C ARG A 93 -2.46 8.25 -5.53
N TRP A 94 -2.58 9.53 -5.86
CA TRP A 94 -3.04 10.58 -4.97
C TRP A 94 -4.20 11.37 -5.58
N THR A 95 -5.45 11.03 -5.26
CA THR A 95 -6.59 11.88 -5.63
C THR A 95 -7.71 11.77 -4.58
N GLU A 96 -7.98 12.84 -3.84
CA GLU A 96 -8.99 12.86 -2.75
C GLU A 96 -10.38 12.37 -3.20
N THR A 97 -10.79 12.71 -4.42
CA THR A 97 -12.09 12.32 -5.00
C THR A 97 -12.25 10.81 -5.08
N GLU A 98 -11.17 10.06 -5.30
CA GLU A 98 -11.19 8.60 -5.33
C GLU A 98 -11.27 7.98 -3.93
N HIS A 99 -10.72 8.68 -2.93
CA HIS A 99 -10.64 8.21 -1.55
C HIS A 99 -11.88 8.51 -0.71
N THR A 100 -12.78 9.45 -1.08
CA THR A 100 -14.02 9.70 -0.28
C THR A 100 -15.03 8.54 -0.30
N SER A 101 -14.90 7.60 -1.24
CA SER A 101 -15.68 6.36 -1.32
C SER A 101 -14.72 5.18 -1.20
N PHE A 102 -14.44 4.78 0.04
CA PHE A 102 -13.49 3.69 0.33
C PHE A 102 -14.02 2.30 -0.04
N PHE A 103 -15.34 2.16 -0.20
CA PHE A 103 -16.01 0.95 -0.65
C PHE A 103 -16.63 1.15 -2.03
N VAL A 104 -16.72 0.04 -2.76
CA VAL A 104 -17.68 -0.11 -3.84
C VAL A 104 -18.99 -0.60 -3.22
N ASP A 105 -20.08 0.11 -3.49
CA ASP A 105 -21.43 -0.35 -3.15
C ASP A 105 -21.79 -1.49 -4.11
N THR A 106 -21.40 -2.71 -3.76
CA THR A 106 -21.82 -3.91 -4.49
C THR A 106 -23.07 -4.47 -3.80
N SER A 107 -24.02 -4.95 -4.59
CA SER A 107 -25.27 -5.56 -4.11
C SER A 107 -25.06 -6.83 -3.28
N VAL A 108 -23.85 -7.38 -3.25
CA VAL A 108 -23.55 -8.71 -2.71
C VAL A 108 -23.02 -8.66 -1.28
N ASP A 109 -22.30 -7.62 -0.89
CA ASP A 109 -21.98 -7.31 0.50
C ASP A 109 -21.17 -6.02 0.45
N ASN A 110 -21.57 -5.00 1.19
CA ASN A 110 -21.05 -3.62 1.17
C ASN A 110 -19.60 -3.51 1.73
N THR A 111 -18.71 -4.42 1.37
CA THR A 111 -17.48 -4.80 2.08
C THR A 111 -16.23 -4.84 1.20
N MET A 112 -16.36 -4.58 -0.11
CA MET A 112 -15.21 -4.52 -1.00
C MET A 112 -14.59 -3.12 -0.97
N SER A 113 -13.38 -2.99 -0.42
CA SER A 113 -12.60 -1.77 -0.57
C SER A 113 -12.27 -1.51 -2.04
N LYS A 114 -12.14 -0.25 -2.46
CA LYS A 114 -11.66 0.06 -3.81
C LYS A 114 -10.28 -0.57 -4.09
N SER A 115 -10.02 -0.86 -5.36
CA SER A 115 -8.68 -1.30 -5.80
C SER A 115 -7.66 -0.20 -5.55
N ASN A 116 -6.38 -0.58 -5.42
CA ASN A 116 -5.24 0.35 -5.43
C ASN A 116 -5.09 1.29 -4.21
N VAL A 117 -6.06 1.31 -3.29
CA VAL A 117 -5.98 2.08 -2.04
C VAL A 117 -5.42 1.29 -0.85
N GLY A 118 -5.34 -0.04 -0.98
CA GLY A 118 -4.95 -0.95 0.11
C GLY A 118 -3.53 -0.72 0.62
N GLY A 119 -2.56 -0.58 -0.29
CA GLY A 119 -1.15 -0.39 0.06
C GLY A 119 -0.81 0.99 0.62
N MET A 120 -1.77 1.90 0.76
CA MET A 120 -1.52 3.23 1.36
C MET A 120 -1.09 3.15 2.83
N MET A 121 -1.44 2.08 3.54
CA MET A 121 -1.03 1.89 4.95
C MET A 121 0.39 1.35 5.11
N THR A 122 1.06 0.92 4.04
CA THR A 122 2.39 0.27 4.13
C THR A 122 3.40 1.10 4.93
N PRO A 123 3.60 2.41 4.68
CA PRO A 123 4.57 3.20 5.45
C PRO A 123 4.20 3.33 6.94
N ILE A 124 2.90 3.40 7.27
CA ILE A 124 2.41 3.51 8.65
C ILE A 124 2.65 2.19 9.39
N VAL A 125 2.35 1.08 8.73
CA VAL A 125 2.51 -0.27 9.29
C VAL A 125 3.99 -0.55 9.57
N ALA A 126 4.85 -0.29 8.58
CA ALA A 126 6.30 -0.41 8.74
C ALA A 126 6.82 0.42 9.92
N LYS A 127 6.41 1.70 9.99
CA LYS A 127 6.81 2.60 11.07
C LYS A 127 6.29 2.18 12.44
N TRP A 128 5.05 1.68 12.51
CA TRP A 128 4.41 1.27 13.76
C TRP A 128 5.03 0.00 14.35
N PHE A 129 5.34 -0.99 13.50
CA PHE A 129 5.95 -2.25 13.94
C PHE A 129 7.47 -2.20 14.03
N ASP A 130 8.06 -1.05 13.71
CA ASP A 130 9.50 -0.78 13.78
C ASP A 130 10.29 -1.78 12.93
N THR A 131 9.93 -1.85 11.64
CA THR A 131 10.60 -2.69 10.66
C THR A 131 11.97 -2.12 10.30
N SER A 132 12.87 -2.96 9.78
CA SER A 132 14.22 -2.56 9.36
C SER A 132 14.23 -1.57 8.20
N THR A 133 13.24 -1.63 7.32
CA THR A 133 13.13 -0.74 6.17
C THR A 133 12.64 0.65 6.57
N ASP A 134 13.37 1.69 6.17
CA ASP A 134 12.91 3.07 6.26
C ASP A 134 12.03 3.43 5.06
N TYR A 135 10.77 3.81 5.34
CA TYR A 135 9.83 4.28 4.33
C TYR A 135 9.73 5.80 4.27
N TYR A 136 9.76 6.30 3.04
CA TYR A 136 9.61 7.72 2.71
C TYR A 136 8.49 7.87 1.69
N VAL A 137 7.52 8.74 1.95
CA VAL A 137 6.38 8.92 1.04
C VAL A 137 6.57 10.17 0.19
N SER A 138 6.36 10.06 -1.13
CA SER A 138 6.37 11.23 -2.02
C SER A 138 4.95 11.71 -2.30
N LEU A 139 4.62 12.94 -1.90
CA LEU A 139 3.30 13.54 -2.13
C LEU A 139 3.42 14.89 -2.84
N PRO A 140 2.45 15.28 -3.71
CA PRO A 140 2.47 16.58 -4.36
C PRO A 140 2.50 17.73 -3.35
N LYS A 141 3.30 18.78 -3.61
CA LYS A 141 3.33 20.01 -2.80
C LYS A 141 2.05 20.80 -3.08
N GLY A 142 1.06 20.68 -2.21
CA GLY A 142 -0.29 21.18 -2.46
C GLY A 142 -0.43 22.70 -2.48
N GLY A 143 -1.41 23.18 -3.27
CA GLY A 143 -2.22 24.35 -2.93
C GLY A 143 -3.29 24.00 -1.88
N ASP A 144 -4.09 24.99 -1.44
CA ASP A 144 -4.91 24.98 -0.21
C ASP A 144 -5.92 23.82 -0.03
N VAL A 145 -6.20 23.02 -1.07
CA VAL A 145 -7.14 21.87 -1.00
C VAL A 145 -6.40 20.52 -0.88
N GLU A 146 -5.14 20.43 -1.30
CA GLU A 146 -4.37 19.16 -1.31
C GLU A 146 -3.53 18.93 -0.03
N GLN A 147 -3.44 19.93 0.84
CA GLN A 147 -2.64 19.87 2.09
C GLN A 147 -3.33 19.15 3.25
N ASN A 148 -4.64 18.93 3.19
CA ASN A 148 -5.43 18.45 4.33
C ASN A 148 -6.13 17.13 4.07
N THR A 149 -5.51 16.19 3.36
CA THR A 149 -6.11 14.87 3.13
C THR A 149 -5.94 13.96 4.35
N LEU A 150 -6.85 12.99 4.50
CA LEU A 150 -6.76 12.00 5.57
C LEU A 150 -5.44 11.23 5.52
N TRP A 151 -4.92 10.88 4.33
CA TRP A 151 -3.66 10.14 4.21
C TRP A 151 -2.46 10.97 4.63
N ARG A 152 -2.37 12.24 4.21
CA ARG A 152 -1.29 13.13 4.65
C ARG A 152 -1.34 13.32 6.17
N TYR A 153 -2.55 13.51 6.71
CA TYR A 153 -2.76 13.61 8.14
C TYR A 153 -2.28 12.36 8.87
N LEU A 154 -2.69 11.17 8.43
CA LEU A 154 -2.26 9.90 9.05
C LEU A 154 -0.74 9.72 8.96
N TYR A 155 -0.12 9.93 7.79
CA TYR A 155 1.34 9.85 7.65
C TYR A 155 2.07 10.76 8.63
N SER A 156 1.62 12.01 8.76
CA SER A 156 2.17 12.98 9.74
C SER A 156 2.02 12.48 11.18
N ARG A 157 0.84 11.99 11.57
CA ARG A 157 0.57 11.51 12.94
C ARG A 157 1.33 10.26 13.33
N PHE A 158 1.71 9.43 12.36
CA PHE A 158 2.55 8.25 12.56
C PHE A 158 4.04 8.51 12.31
N GLY A 159 4.43 9.76 11.99
CA GLY A 159 5.84 10.13 11.81
C GLY A 159 6.48 9.54 10.56
N VAL A 160 5.69 9.27 9.52
CA VAL A 160 6.20 8.90 8.19
C VAL A 160 6.82 10.13 7.54
N VAL A 161 8.03 9.99 6.99
CA VAL A 161 8.76 11.10 6.40
C VAL A 161 8.21 11.41 5.00
N GLU A 162 7.74 12.64 4.80
CA GLU A 162 7.22 13.12 3.52
C GLU A 162 8.30 13.83 2.69
N TYR A 163 8.40 13.45 1.42
CA TYR A 163 9.08 14.17 0.36
C TYR A 163 8.06 14.86 -0.55
N ALA A 164 8.12 16.19 -0.59
CA ALA A 164 7.22 16.94 -1.47
C ALA A 164 7.65 16.80 -2.94
N SER A 165 6.73 16.46 -3.83
CA SER A 165 6.91 16.46 -5.29
C SER A 165 6.23 17.66 -5.95
N ASN A 166 6.60 18.00 -7.17
CA ASN A 166 5.95 19.09 -7.93
C ASN A 166 4.51 18.75 -8.35
N LYS A 167 4.21 17.47 -8.54
CA LYS A 167 2.88 16.96 -8.94
C LYS A 167 2.73 15.48 -8.58
N GLN A 168 1.56 14.92 -8.86
CA GLN A 168 1.32 13.48 -8.78
C GLN A 168 2.09 12.76 -9.88
N TYR A 169 2.70 11.62 -9.54
CA TYR A 169 3.40 10.80 -10.52
C TYR A 169 2.40 10.07 -11.44
N SER A 170 2.79 9.91 -12.69
CA SER A 170 2.14 9.06 -13.69
C SER A 170 3.24 8.34 -14.46
N LEU A 171 2.98 7.13 -14.95
CA LEU A 171 4.03 6.33 -15.59
C LEU A 171 4.65 7.05 -16.80
N ASN A 172 5.98 7.05 -16.87
CA ASN A 172 6.78 7.63 -17.96
C ASN A 172 6.55 9.14 -18.14
N VAL A 173 6.58 9.87 -17.01
CA VAL A 173 6.39 11.33 -16.97
C VAL A 173 7.69 11.98 -16.50
N ASN A 174 8.46 12.43 -17.48
CA ASN A 174 9.83 12.91 -17.34
C ASN A 174 10.02 14.24 -16.58
N ASP A 175 8.94 14.95 -16.26
CA ASP A 175 8.97 16.21 -15.52
C ASP A 175 8.48 16.08 -14.08
N TRP A 176 8.22 14.86 -13.59
CA TRP A 176 7.97 14.61 -12.18
C TRP A 176 9.27 14.71 -11.36
N GLN A 177 9.23 15.43 -10.24
CA GLN A 177 10.40 15.60 -9.39
C GLN A 177 10.06 15.90 -7.93
N ILE A 178 10.97 15.52 -7.04
CA ILE A 178 10.97 15.92 -5.64
C ILE A 178 11.46 17.37 -5.56
N VAL A 179 10.67 18.25 -4.92
CA VAL A 179 10.93 19.71 -4.85
C VAL A 179 11.48 20.19 -3.52
N ASN A 180 11.52 19.34 -2.48
CA ASN A 180 12.06 19.75 -1.18
C ASN A 180 13.59 19.56 -1.13
N ARG A 181 14.31 20.69 -1.17
CA ARG A 181 15.77 20.77 -1.32
C ARG A 181 16.60 20.23 -0.14
N ARG A 182 16.02 19.93 1.03
CA ARG A 182 16.81 19.42 2.18
C ARG A 182 17.52 18.09 1.93
N TYR A 183 17.14 17.38 0.87
CA TYR A 183 17.67 16.06 0.53
C TYR A 183 18.24 15.98 -0.89
N THR A 184 18.32 17.13 -1.60
CA THR A 184 18.91 17.22 -2.95
C THR A 184 20.43 17.41 -2.91
N ASP A 185 20.99 17.66 -1.73
CA ASP A 185 22.43 17.76 -1.49
C ASP A 185 22.93 16.37 -0.99
N ALA A 186 23.38 15.50 -1.92
CA ALA A 186 23.72 14.05 -1.82
C ALA A 186 24.29 13.49 -0.48
N PRO A 187 24.13 12.19 -0.11
CA PRO A 187 23.91 10.98 -0.95
C PRO A 187 22.69 10.13 -0.54
N PHE A 188 21.54 10.74 -0.26
CA PHE A 188 20.36 9.97 0.11
C PHE A 188 19.70 9.35 -1.13
N LYS A 189 19.91 8.05 -1.34
CA LYS A 189 19.38 7.27 -2.46
C LYS A 189 18.50 6.11 -1.96
N PHE A 190 17.47 5.79 -2.72
CA PHE A 190 16.52 4.71 -2.43
C PHE A 190 16.93 3.44 -3.16
N ASP A 191 16.97 2.31 -2.47
CA ASP A 191 17.26 1.00 -3.07
C ASP A 191 15.98 0.31 -3.60
N LEU A 192 14.81 0.84 -3.24
CA LEU A 192 13.53 0.47 -3.84
C LEU A 192 12.61 1.67 -4.02
N ILE A 193 11.95 1.71 -5.18
CA ILE A 193 10.84 2.61 -5.48
C ILE A 193 9.56 1.77 -5.54
N MET A 194 8.60 2.06 -4.67
CA MET A 194 7.31 1.38 -4.64
C MET A 194 6.23 2.26 -5.28
N LEU A 195 5.71 1.85 -6.43
CA LEU A 195 4.56 2.48 -7.06
C LEU A 195 3.28 1.82 -6.53
N ASN A 196 2.42 2.60 -5.88
CA ASN A 196 1.16 2.08 -5.33
C ASN A 196 -0.03 2.67 -6.10
N GLY A 197 -0.60 1.87 -7.00
CA GLY A 197 -1.88 2.17 -7.62
C GLY A 197 -1.86 3.17 -8.78
N ILE A 198 -0.68 3.58 -9.25
CA ILE A 198 -0.50 4.55 -10.35
C ILE A 198 -1.17 4.01 -11.60
N ASP A 199 -1.99 4.76 -12.36
CA ASP A 199 -2.60 4.27 -13.60
C ASP A 199 -1.59 4.25 -14.77
N ALA A 200 -1.82 3.38 -15.75
CA ALA A 200 -1.07 3.37 -17.00
C ALA A 200 -1.82 4.05 -18.15
N GLY A 201 -3.10 4.40 -17.96
CA GLY A 201 -3.92 5.05 -18.98
C GLY A 201 -4.15 4.18 -20.22
N GLY A 202 -4.09 2.85 -20.06
CA GLY A 202 -4.22 1.89 -21.16
C GLY A 202 -2.94 1.60 -21.94
N ASN A 203 -1.80 2.20 -21.57
CA ASN A 203 -0.52 1.97 -22.21
C ASN A 203 0.33 0.92 -21.47
N THR A 204 1.39 0.46 -22.13
CA THR A 204 2.46 -0.35 -21.54
C THR A 204 3.77 0.43 -21.63
N TYR A 205 4.49 0.53 -20.52
CA TYR A 205 5.78 1.22 -20.41
C TYR A 205 6.88 0.22 -20.09
N SER A 206 8.12 0.43 -20.54
CA SER A 206 9.21 -0.44 -20.12
C SER A 206 9.63 -0.11 -18.68
N ALA A 207 10.07 -1.11 -17.93
CA ALA A 207 10.60 -0.92 -16.59
C ALA A 207 11.84 -0.02 -16.60
N SER A 208 12.63 -0.02 -17.68
CA SER A 208 13.77 0.88 -17.84
C SER A 208 13.33 2.34 -17.90
N ASP A 209 12.35 2.66 -18.75
CA ASP A 209 11.86 4.04 -18.88
C ASP A 209 11.27 4.54 -17.56
N VAL A 210 10.52 3.69 -16.86
CA VAL A 210 9.96 4.03 -15.54
C VAL A 210 11.07 4.21 -14.50
N LYS A 211 12.15 3.41 -14.55
CA LYS A 211 13.29 3.59 -13.65
C LYS A 211 14.06 4.88 -13.93
N ASP A 212 14.15 5.30 -15.19
CA ASP A 212 14.82 6.54 -15.59
C ASP A 212 14.15 7.79 -14.98
N ASP A 213 12.82 7.80 -14.82
CA ASP A 213 12.08 8.85 -14.10
C ASP A 213 12.58 9.03 -12.64
N PHE A 214 13.12 7.96 -12.03
CA PHE A 214 13.61 7.96 -10.65
C PHE A 214 15.13 7.90 -10.52
N ALA A 215 15.90 7.93 -11.62
CA ALA A 215 17.36 7.75 -11.57
C ALA A 215 18.08 8.77 -10.65
N ASN A 216 17.54 9.98 -10.55
CA ASN A 216 18.07 11.01 -9.66
C ASN A 216 17.84 10.72 -8.16
N TYR A 217 16.95 9.79 -7.82
CA TYR A 217 16.59 9.44 -6.43
C TYR A 217 16.95 8.00 -6.08
N GLY A 218 16.96 7.09 -7.06
CA GLY A 218 17.34 5.70 -6.89
C GLY A 218 18.86 5.51 -6.75
N ALA A 219 19.24 4.49 -5.98
CA ALA A 219 20.59 3.95 -5.96
C ALA A 219 20.86 3.16 -7.25
N ASP A 220 22.12 2.92 -7.57
CA ASP A 220 22.47 2.12 -8.74
C ASP A 220 21.82 0.72 -8.62
N GLY A 221 21.04 0.34 -9.64
CA GLY A 221 20.35 -0.95 -9.67
C GLY A 221 19.17 -1.08 -8.69
N PHE A 222 18.56 0.03 -8.26
CA PHE A 222 17.37 0.00 -7.41
C PHE A 222 16.23 -0.87 -8.01
N VAL A 223 15.42 -1.44 -7.12
CA VAL A 223 14.25 -2.25 -7.51
C VAL A 223 13.03 -1.37 -7.70
N LEU A 224 12.30 -1.58 -8.79
CA LEU A 224 10.99 -0.98 -9.00
C LEU A 224 9.92 -1.99 -8.61
N LEU A 225 9.19 -1.73 -7.53
CA LEU A 225 8.05 -2.55 -7.08
C LEU A 225 6.75 -1.86 -7.51
N ASP A 226 6.05 -2.43 -8.50
CA ASP A 226 4.70 -2.00 -8.90
C ASP A 226 3.67 -2.82 -8.12
N TYR A 227 2.69 -2.12 -7.53
CA TYR A 227 1.47 -2.71 -7.01
C TYR A 227 0.28 -2.05 -7.70
N TYR A 228 -0.40 -2.81 -8.55
CA TYR A 228 -1.62 -2.37 -9.21
C TYR A 228 -2.65 -3.51 -9.29
N GLU A 229 -3.73 -3.35 -8.55
CA GLU A 229 -4.88 -4.25 -8.60
C GLU A 229 -5.84 -3.86 -9.73
N ASN A 230 -6.07 -4.78 -10.66
CA ASN A 230 -7.14 -4.65 -11.65
C ASN A 230 -8.52 -4.72 -10.95
N HIS A 231 -9.36 -3.72 -11.21
CA HIS A 231 -10.66 -3.60 -10.55
C HIS A 231 -11.65 -4.70 -10.94
N ASP A 232 -11.75 -5.00 -12.22
CA ASP A 232 -12.67 -6.02 -12.74
C ASP A 232 -12.29 -7.41 -12.26
N LEU A 233 -10.98 -7.70 -12.20
CA LEU A 233 -10.48 -8.93 -11.59
C LEU A 233 -10.88 -9.01 -10.12
N ARG A 234 -10.68 -7.92 -9.37
CA ARG A 234 -11.04 -7.88 -7.95
C ARG A 234 -12.53 -8.12 -7.73
N LEU A 235 -13.40 -7.56 -8.57
CA LEU A 235 -14.85 -7.81 -8.53
C LEU A 235 -15.16 -9.30 -8.70
N LYS A 236 -14.57 -9.95 -9.72
CA LYS A 236 -14.75 -11.39 -9.95
C LYS A 236 -14.26 -12.26 -8.80
N LEU A 237 -13.10 -11.94 -8.23
CA LEU A 237 -12.59 -12.66 -7.06
C LEU A 237 -13.52 -12.48 -5.85
N HIS A 238 -14.13 -11.30 -5.68
CA HIS A 238 -15.13 -11.07 -4.64
C HIS A 238 -16.43 -11.85 -4.85
N GLU A 239 -16.81 -12.14 -6.10
CA GLU A 239 -17.91 -13.06 -6.47
C GLU A 239 -17.56 -14.54 -6.20
N GLY A 240 -16.33 -14.84 -5.79
CA GLY A 240 -15.86 -16.19 -5.47
C GLY A 240 -15.22 -16.93 -6.66
N LYS A 241 -14.92 -16.21 -7.76
CA LYS A 241 -14.23 -16.77 -8.92
C LYS A 241 -12.72 -16.90 -8.68
N THR A 242 -12.06 -17.79 -9.41
CA THR A 242 -10.59 -17.81 -9.53
C THR A 242 -10.10 -16.78 -10.56
N VAL A 243 -8.78 -16.59 -10.64
CA VAL A 243 -8.17 -15.73 -11.67
C VAL A 243 -8.42 -16.30 -13.06
N GLU A 244 -8.31 -17.62 -13.22
CA GLU A 244 -8.53 -18.32 -14.48
C GLU A 244 -9.98 -18.19 -14.94
N GLU A 245 -10.94 -18.34 -14.01
CA GLU A 245 -12.36 -18.15 -14.30
C GLU A 245 -12.67 -16.71 -14.70
N ALA A 246 -12.09 -15.72 -14.02
CA ALA A 246 -12.26 -14.31 -14.37
C ALA A 246 -11.73 -14.00 -15.78
N ILE A 247 -10.56 -14.52 -16.13
CA ILE A 247 -9.99 -14.39 -17.49
C ILE A 247 -10.88 -15.07 -18.53
N ALA A 248 -11.39 -16.27 -18.23
CA ALA A 248 -12.32 -16.98 -19.12
C ALA A 248 -13.64 -16.21 -19.34
N GLU A 249 -14.06 -15.41 -18.36
CA GLU A 249 -15.21 -14.49 -18.46
C GLU A 249 -14.87 -13.14 -19.14
N GLY A 250 -13.65 -12.98 -19.65
CA GLY A 250 -13.23 -11.83 -20.46
C GLY A 250 -12.55 -10.70 -19.66
N VAL A 251 -12.19 -10.92 -18.40
CA VAL A 251 -11.38 -9.94 -17.65
C VAL A 251 -9.98 -9.87 -18.26
N SER A 252 -9.62 -8.70 -18.78
CA SER A 252 -8.27 -8.41 -19.26
C SER A 252 -7.38 -7.93 -18.11
N ILE A 253 -6.26 -8.61 -17.90
CA ILE A 253 -5.24 -8.21 -16.93
C ILE A 253 -4.13 -7.48 -17.69
N PRO A 254 -4.07 -6.13 -17.62
CA PRO A 254 -3.15 -5.36 -18.44
C PRO A 254 -1.70 -5.56 -17.98
N THR A 255 -0.80 -5.75 -18.94
CA THR A 255 0.64 -5.57 -18.69
C THR A 255 0.95 -4.08 -18.77
N ARG A 256 1.07 -3.42 -17.62
CA ARG A 256 1.31 -1.97 -17.52
C ARG A 256 2.78 -1.59 -17.62
N ILE A 257 3.63 -2.41 -17.00
CA ILE A 257 5.08 -2.28 -17.03
C ILE A 257 5.63 -3.58 -17.63
N SER A 258 6.49 -3.47 -18.63
CA SER A 258 7.15 -4.60 -19.28
C SER A 258 8.62 -4.68 -18.88
N GLY A 259 9.16 -5.89 -18.79
CA GLY A 259 10.54 -6.13 -18.38
C GLY A 259 10.67 -7.47 -17.66
N THR A 260 11.91 -7.85 -17.34
CA THR A 260 12.16 -9.01 -16.51
C THR A 260 11.71 -8.70 -15.09
N SER A 261 10.79 -9.50 -14.56
CA SER A 261 10.32 -9.38 -13.18
C SER A 261 10.83 -10.53 -12.32
N VAL A 262 11.01 -10.25 -11.04
CA VAL A 262 11.28 -11.27 -10.01
C VAL A 262 9.98 -11.97 -9.66
N ASP A 263 10.04 -13.30 -9.54
CA ASP A 263 8.91 -14.08 -9.03
C ASP A 263 8.76 -13.85 -7.52
N LEU A 264 7.65 -13.22 -7.12
CA LEU A 264 7.33 -12.90 -5.74
C LEU A 264 6.38 -13.92 -5.10
N THR A 265 6.05 -15.03 -5.79
CA THR A 265 5.00 -15.96 -5.35
C THR A 265 5.24 -16.51 -3.95
N SER A 266 6.46 -16.99 -3.66
CA SER A 266 6.81 -17.55 -2.34
C SER A 266 6.76 -16.50 -1.24
N ILE A 267 7.26 -15.28 -1.52
CA ILE A 267 7.23 -14.13 -0.60
C ILE A 267 5.79 -13.74 -0.27
N LEU A 268 4.93 -13.69 -1.30
CA LEU A 268 3.52 -13.34 -1.15
C LEU A 268 2.74 -14.44 -0.41
N ASP A 269 3.03 -15.71 -0.65
CA ASP A 269 2.42 -16.82 0.09
C ASP A 269 2.79 -16.80 1.57
N PHE A 270 4.06 -16.57 1.86
CA PHE A 270 4.51 -16.39 3.24
C PHE A 270 3.83 -15.18 3.88
N SER A 271 3.81 -14.05 3.19
CA SER A 271 3.29 -12.79 3.74
C SER A 271 1.77 -12.86 3.97
N ASN A 272 1.01 -13.45 3.05
CA ASN A 272 -0.44 -13.65 3.23
C ASN A 272 -0.78 -14.60 4.39
N THR A 273 0.13 -15.52 4.71
CA THR A 273 -0.09 -16.51 5.78
C THR A 273 0.33 -15.99 7.15
N ASN A 274 1.38 -15.18 7.22
CA ASN A 274 2.07 -14.88 8.49
C ASN A 274 1.97 -13.42 8.94
N SER A 275 1.55 -12.49 8.08
CA SER A 275 1.60 -11.04 8.39
C SER A 275 0.37 -10.50 9.14
N ILE A 276 -0.53 -11.39 9.60
CA ILE A 276 -1.81 -11.01 10.19
C ILE A 276 -2.10 -11.92 11.40
N PRO A 277 -2.63 -11.39 12.53
CA PRO A 277 -2.95 -12.21 13.71
C PRO A 277 -3.87 -13.40 13.40
N GLN A 278 -3.58 -14.57 13.99
CA GLN A 278 -4.35 -15.80 13.74
C GLN A 278 -5.81 -15.73 14.21
N THR A 279 -6.11 -14.95 15.25
CA THR A 279 -7.50 -14.66 15.69
C THR A 279 -8.31 -13.90 14.64
N HIS A 280 -7.67 -13.01 13.88
CA HIS A 280 -8.26 -12.42 12.67
C HIS A 280 -8.39 -13.46 11.55
N HIS A 281 -7.42 -14.36 11.37
CA HIS A 281 -7.55 -15.49 10.44
C HIS A 281 -8.67 -16.47 10.82
N ASN A 282 -8.94 -16.71 12.10
CA ASN A 282 -9.98 -17.66 12.54
C ASN A 282 -11.41 -17.14 12.38
N ASN A 283 -11.58 -15.90 11.92
CA ASN A 283 -12.86 -15.41 11.42
C ASN A 283 -13.07 -15.92 10.00
N GLU A 284 -14.07 -16.78 9.78
CA GLU A 284 -14.39 -17.34 8.46
C GLU A 284 -14.63 -16.26 7.39
N ARG A 285 -15.13 -15.07 7.77
CA ARG A 285 -15.25 -13.94 6.84
C ARG A 285 -13.89 -13.38 6.41
N PHE A 286 -12.90 -13.43 7.28
CA PHE A 286 -11.55 -12.94 6.99
C PHE A 286 -10.70 -13.98 6.25
N LYS A 287 -10.82 -15.28 6.58
CA LYS A 287 -10.30 -16.38 5.73
C LYS A 287 -10.84 -16.27 4.31
N ALA A 288 -12.14 -16.10 4.16
CA ALA A 288 -12.76 -15.90 2.85
C ALA A 288 -12.21 -14.65 2.15
N LEU A 289 -11.97 -13.55 2.88
CA LEU A 289 -11.34 -12.35 2.33
C LEU A 289 -9.91 -12.62 1.85
N ILE A 290 -9.04 -13.24 2.67
CA ILE A 290 -7.65 -13.53 2.30
C ILE A 290 -7.57 -14.48 1.11
N ASN A 291 -8.44 -15.50 1.07
CA ASN A 291 -8.53 -16.41 -0.08
C ASN A 291 -8.94 -15.69 -1.38
N ARG A 292 -9.63 -14.54 -1.29
CA ARG A 292 -10.00 -13.71 -2.45
C ARG A 292 -8.95 -12.65 -2.79
N VAL A 293 -8.24 -12.13 -1.78
CA VAL A 293 -7.25 -11.05 -1.93
C VAL A 293 -5.88 -11.58 -2.35
N SER A 294 -5.44 -12.73 -1.84
CA SER A 294 -4.13 -13.31 -2.15
C SER A 294 -3.93 -13.56 -3.66
N PRO A 295 -4.89 -14.17 -4.41
CA PRO A 295 -4.75 -14.31 -5.85
C PRO A 295 -4.64 -12.96 -6.59
N ALA A 296 -5.40 -11.94 -6.16
CA ALA A 296 -5.31 -10.59 -6.72
C ALA A 296 -3.91 -9.99 -6.53
N GLN A 297 -3.33 -10.16 -5.34
CA GLN A 297 -2.00 -9.64 -5.00
C GLN A 297 -0.88 -10.31 -5.80
N LYS A 298 -0.95 -11.62 -6.03
CA LYS A 298 0.03 -12.35 -6.88
C LYS A 298 0.06 -11.86 -8.31
N VAL A 299 -1.08 -11.37 -8.80
CA VAL A 299 -1.17 -10.72 -10.11
C VAL A 299 -0.67 -9.27 -10.05
N ALA A 300 -1.05 -8.54 -8.98
CA ALA A 300 -0.83 -7.11 -8.85
C ALA A 300 0.62 -6.71 -8.53
N TYR A 301 1.36 -7.51 -7.76
CA TYR A 301 2.73 -7.22 -7.40
C TYR A 301 3.71 -7.67 -8.49
N LYS A 302 4.57 -6.75 -8.93
CA LYS A 302 5.70 -7.02 -9.83
C LYS A 302 6.93 -6.23 -9.39
N ALA A 303 8.06 -6.91 -9.24
CA ALA A 303 9.36 -6.28 -8.95
C ALA A 303 10.27 -6.38 -10.18
N TYR A 304 10.84 -5.26 -10.61
CA TYR A 304 11.72 -5.12 -11.78
C TYR A 304 13.08 -4.54 -11.40
#